data_AF-A0A835X2N8-F1
#
_entry.id   AF-A0A835X2N8-F1
#
_cell.length_a   1.000
_cell.length_b   1.000
_cell.length_c   1.000
_cell.angle_alpha   90.00
_cell.angle_beta   90.00
_cell.angle_gamma   90.00
#
_symmetry.space_group_name_H-M   'P 1'
#
loop_
_entity.id
_entity.type
_entity.pdbx_description
1 polymer ?
#
loop_
_entity_poly.entity_id
_entity_poly.type
_entity_poly.pdbx_seq_one_letter_code
_entity_poly.pdbx_strand_id
1 'polypeptide(L)' 'MEKSTYESKTIVLKKQIDEDFAREFVEKKKTTVFRSRLRRPKSEEVHIHSLKLYYESILIVSGKYVADFYRKATHTISVD' A
#
# COMPACT_ATOMS: atom_id res chain seq x y z
N MET A 1 -17.94 -14.49 29.35
CA MET A 1 -17.51 -13.97 28.03
C MET A 1 -16.03 -13.67 28.12
N GLU A 2 -15.22 -14.51 27.48
CA GLU A 2 -13.76 -14.37 27.48
C GLU A 2 -13.38 -13.14 26.65
N LYS A 3 -12.67 -12.17 27.25
CA LYS A 3 -12.12 -11.02 26.52
C LYS A 3 -10.95 -11.53 25.69
N SER A 4 -11.17 -11.75 24.40
CA SER A 4 -10.08 -12.03 23.46
C SER A 4 -9.11 -10.84 23.44
N THR A 5 -7.88 -11.07 23.90
CA THR A 5 -6.76 -10.14 23.81
C THR A 5 -6.31 -10.06 22.35
N TYR A 6 -6.74 -9.03 21.65
CA TYR A 6 -6.27 -8.75 20.30
C TYR A 6 -4.94 -7.99 20.36
N GLU A 7 -3.91 -8.51 19.68
CA GLU A 7 -2.70 -7.74 19.40
C GLU A 7 -3.05 -6.63 18.42
N SER A 8 -2.90 -5.37 18.84
CA SER A 8 -3.04 -4.22 17.94
C SER A 8 -1.68 -3.87 17.36
N LYS A 9 -1.61 -3.68 16.03
CA LYS A 9 -0.42 -3.19 15.33
C LYS A 9 -0.75 -1.87 14.64
N THR A 10 0.01 -0.83 14.96
CA THR A 10 -0.08 0.46 14.29
C THR A 10 0.77 0.42 13.03
N ILE A 11 0.16 0.67 11.88
CA ILE A 11 0.85 0.77 10.60
C ILE A 11 0.88 2.23 10.21
N VAL A 12 2.08 2.76 9.96
CA VAL A 12 2.29 4.15 9.55
C VAL A 12 2.96 4.17 8.18
N LEU A 13 2.44 4.99 7.26
CA LEU A 13 3.08 5.24 5.98
C LEU A 13 4.32 6.11 6.18
N LYS A 14 5.50 5.54 5.91
CA LYS A 14 6.74 6.29 5.94
C LYS A 14 6.85 7.12 4.66
N LYS A 15 7.04 8.43 4.82
CA LYS A 15 7.39 9.34 3.71
C LYS A 15 8.68 8.86 3.05
N GLN A 16 8.60 8.43 1.78
CA GLN A 16 9.76 8.02 0.99
C GLN A 16 10.31 9.13 0.08
N ILE A 17 9.55 10.21 -0.08
CA ILE A 17 9.85 11.31 -0.99
C ILE A 17 9.65 12.62 -0.25
N ASP A 18 10.67 13.48 -0.21
CA ASP A 18 10.55 14.86 0.23
C ASP A 18 10.14 15.80 -0.91
N GLU A 19 9.83 17.05 -0.53
CA GLU A 19 9.32 18.02 -1.50
C GLU A 19 10.41 18.45 -2.49
N ASP A 20 11.66 18.53 -2.05
CA ASP A 20 12.79 18.95 -2.88
C ASP A 20 13.11 17.90 -3.94
N PHE A 21 13.19 16.63 -3.54
CA PHE A 21 13.33 15.50 -4.45
C PHE A 21 12.17 15.43 -5.42
N ALA A 22 10.93 15.63 -4.95
CA ALA A 22 9.77 15.64 -5.83
C ALA A 22 9.83 16.79 -6.85
N ARG A 23 10.25 17.98 -6.42
CA ARG A 23 10.40 19.16 -7.27
C ARG A 23 11.49 18.94 -8.33
N GLU A 24 12.65 18.42 -7.95
CA GLU A 24 13.74 18.08 -8.88
C GLU A 24 13.30 17.02 -9.90
N PHE A 25 12.62 15.97 -9.43
CA PHE A 25 12.14 14.90 -10.28
C PHE A 25 11.11 15.39 -11.31
N VAL A 26 10.15 16.22 -10.88
CA VAL A 26 9.15 16.82 -11.78
C VAL A 26 9.83 17.78 -12.74
N GLU A 27 10.78 18.59 -12.29
CA GLU A 27 11.55 19.51 -13.14
C GLU A 27 12.28 18.76 -14.27
N LYS A 28 12.92 17.64 -13.96
CA LYS A 28 13.60 16.78 -14.95
C LYS A 28 12.64 16.16 -15.97
N LYS A 29 11.38 15.92 -15.58
CA LYS A 29 10.38 15.23 -16.41
C LYS A 29 9.32 16.14 -17.01
N LYS A 30 9.26 17.42 -16.66
CA LYS A 30 8.15 18.32 -17.05
C LYS A 30 7.99 18.47 -18.55
N THR A 31 9.07 18.31 -19.33
CA THR A 31 8.97 18.36 -20.80
C THR A 31 8.50 17.02 -21.41
N THR A 32 8.50 15.92 -20.65
CA THR A 32 8.19 14.56 -21.12
C THR A 32 6.71 14.31 -21.38
N VAL A 33 5.85 15.10 -20.74
CA VAL A 33 4.40 15.05 -20.96
C VAL A 33 3.99 15.57 -22.34
N PHE A 34 4.84 16.37 -22.99
CA PHE A 34 4.58 16.87 -24.33
C PHE A 34 4.91 15.79 -25.37
N ARG A 35 3.99 15.54 -26.31
CA ARG A 35 4.12 14.53 -27.37
C ARG A 35 5.49 14.62 -28.04
N SER A 36 6.11 13.47 -28.29
CA SER A 36 7.41 13.34 -28.95
C SER A 36 7.30 13.64 -30.46
N ARG A 37 7.36 14.93 -30.83
CA ARG A 37 7.74 15.47 -32.15
C ARG A 37 8.32 16.88 -31.95
N LEU A 38 8.67 17.55 -33.06
CA LEU A 38 9.29 18.90 -33.21
C LEU A 38 8.69 20.07 -32.39
N ARG A 39 7.65 19.85 -31.58
CA ARG A 39 6.99 20.87 -30.75
C ARG A 39 7.18 20.66 -29.25
N ARG A 40 8.13 19.83 -28.84
CA ARG A 40 8.45 19.68 -27.42
C ARG A 40 9.12 20.98 -26.93
N PRO A 41 8.52 21.70 -25.98
CA PRO A 41 9.09 22.92 -25.44
C PRO A 41 10.39 22.62 -24.70
N LYS A 42 11.26 23.62 -24.63
CA LYS A 42 12.46 23.56 -23.78
C LYS A 42 12.06 23.60 -22.31
N SER A 43 13.00 23.25 -21.43
CA SER A 43 12.73 23.21 -19.99
C SER A 43 12.35 24.59 -19.45
N GLU A 44 12.99 25.63 -19.96
CA GLU A 44 12.83 27.01 -19.48
C GLU A 44 11.46 27.60 -19.85
N GLU A 45 10.82 27.06 -20.89
CA GLU A 45 9.49 27.48 -21.38
C GLU A 45 8.34 26.85 -20.58
N VAL A 46 8.64 25.88 -19.70
CA VAL A 46 7.66 25.15 -18.92
C VAL A 46 7.86 25.45 -17.45
N HIS A 47 6.88 26.09 -16.80
CA HIS A 47 6.93 26.41 -15.38
C HIS A 47 6.02 25.50 -14.56
N ILE A 48 6.55 24.98 -13.45
CA ILE A 48 5.75 24.23 -12.47
C ILE A 48 5.04 25.26 -11.59
N HIS A 49 3.72 25.37 -11.72
CA HIS A 49 2.93 26.33 -10.94
C HIS A 49 2.80 25.91 -9.46
N SER A 50 2.56 24.62 -9.21
CA SER A 50 2.39 24.10 -7.85
C SER A 50 2.71 22.60 -7.81
N LEU A 51 3.29 22.16 -6.71
CA LEU A 51 3.51 20.74 -6.42
C LEU A 51 2.98 20.47 -5.01
N LYS A 52 2.18 19.42 -4.85
CA LYS A 52 1.65 18.99 -3.56
C LYS A 52 1.75 17.48 -3.46
N LEU A 53 2.37 17.03 -2.36
CA LEU A 53 2.50 15.62 -2.04
C LEU A 53 1.27 15.15 -1.27
N TYR A 54 0.76 13.98 -1.65
CA TYR A 54 -0.34 13.31 -0.98
C TYR A 54 0.11 11.90 -0.59
N TYR A 55 -0.37 11.40 0.55
CA TYR A 55 -0.24 9.99 0.88
C TYR A 55 -1.32 9.20 0.16
N GLU A 56 -0.95 8.07 -0.42
CA GLU A 56 -1.92 7.12 -0.96
C GLU A 56 -2.62 6.37 0.18
N SER A 57 -3.91 6.10 0.03
CA SER A 57 -4.66 5.26 0.97
C SER A 57 -4.24 3.80 0.82
N ILE A 58 -3.92 3.13 1.94
CA ILE A 58 -3.63 1.70 1.97
C ILE A 58 -4.71 0.93 2.74
N LEU A 59 -5.05 -0.26 2.27
CA LEU A 59 -5.91 -1.22 2.95
C LEU A 59 -5.17 -2.56 3.05
N ILE A 60 -5.00 -3.08 4.27
CA ILE A 60 -4.38 -4.37 4.53
C ILE A 60 -5.45 -5.31 5.09
N VAL A 61 -5.72 -6.40 4.38
CA VAL A 61 -6.67 -7.44 4.79
C VAL A 61 -5.89 -8.70 5.14
N SER A 62 -6.04 -9.19 6.37
CA SER A 62 -5.48 -10.47 6.82
C SER A 62 -6.59 -11.43 7.23
N GLY A 63 -6.46 -12.69 6.86
CA GLY A 63 -7.38 -13.76 7.25
C GLY A 63 -6.61 -14.95 7.80
N LYS A 64 -7.11 -15.55 8.88
CA LYS A 64 -6.62 -16.83 9.42
C LYS A 64 -7.70 -17.87 9.21
N TYR A 65 -7.39 -18.91 8.45
CA TYR A 65 -8.27 -20.06 8.27
C TYR A 65 -7.81 -21.21 9.16
N VAL A 66 -8.75 -21.90 9.79
CA VAL A 66 -8.51 -23.13 10.56
C VAL A 66 -9.49 -24.17 10.03
N ALA A 67 -8.97 -25.35 9.69
CA ALA A 67 -9.77 -26.49 9.26
C ALA A 67 -9.70 -27.57 10.35
N ASP A 68 -10.78 -27.72 11.11
CA ASP A 68 -10.92 -28.79 12.10
C ASP A 68 -11.48 -30.04 11.41
N PHE A 69 -10.60 -31.02 11.16
CA PHE A 69 -10.99 -32.29 10.58
C PHE A 69 -11.49 -33.24 11.68
N TYR A 70 -12.82 -33.37 11.81
CA TYR A 70 -13.39 -34.44 12.63
C TYR A 70 -13.41 -35.77 11.86
N ARG A 71 -12.56 -36.71 12.27
CA ARG A 71 -12.64 -38.10 11.79
C ARG A 71 -13.68 -38.85 12.63
N LYS A 72 -14.65 -39.49 11.97
CA LYS A 72 -15.65 -40.33 12.65
C LYS A 72 -14.93 -41.49 13.35
N ALA A 73 -15.05 -41.59 14.68
CA ALA A 73 -14.48 -42.67 15.49
C ALA A 73 -15.57 -43.31 16.34
N THR A 74 -15.67 -44.63 16.29
CA THR A 74 -16.57 -45.44 17.12
C THR A 74 -15.72 -46.11 18.19
N HIS A 75 -15.89 -45.70 19.44
CA HIS A 75 -15.23 -46.35 20.58
C HIS A 75 -16.21 -47.27 21.27
N THR A 76 -15.93 -48.57 21.25
CA THR A 76 -16.72 -49.57 21.98
C THR A 76 -16.27 -49.53 23.44
N ILE A 77 -17.18 -49.20 24.35
CA ILE A 77 -16.97 -49.31 25.79
C ILE A 77 -17.58 -50.64 26.21
N SER A 78 -16.76 -51.60 26.60
CA SER A 78 -17.24 -52.81 27.27
C SER A 78 -17.48 -52.49 28.72
N VAL A 79 -18.73 -52.65 29.15
CA VAL A 79 -19.11 -52.73 30.55
C VAL A 79 -19.28 -54.22 30.85
N ASP A 80 -18.42 -54.71 31.75
CA ASP A 80 -18.45 -56.06 32.31
C ASP A 80 -19.71 -56.27 33.17
#